data_AF-A0A534D017-F1
#
_entry.id   AF-A0A534D017-F1
#
_cell.length_a   1.000
_cell.length_b   1.000
_cell.length_c   1.000
_cell.angle_alpha   90.00
_cell.angle_beta   90.00
_cell.angle_gamma   90.00
#
_symmetry.space_group_name_H-M   'P 1'
#
loop_
_entity.id
_entity.type
_entity.pdbx_description
1 polymer ?
#
loop_
_entity_poly.entity_id
_entity_poly.type
_entity_poly.pdbx_seq_one_letter_code
_entity_poly.pdbx_strand_id
1 'polypeptide(L)'
;MYRYDELDQAFVDQRVAEFRDQTRRHLAGQLSEDEFRPLRLRNGLYIQRHAPMLRIAIPYGLLASHQLAKLADIARRYDRGFGHFTTRQNLQLNWPTLAAVPDILAELASVQMHAIQT
;
A
#
# COMPACT_ATOMS: atom_id res chain seq x y z
N MET A 1 13.47 -7.94 -14.46
CA MET A 1 12.45 -7.43 -13.52
C MET A 1 11.18 -7.19 -14.32
N TYR A 2 10.01 -7.55 -13.80
CA TYR A 2 8.76 -7.22 -14.46
C TYR A 2 8.62 -5.69 -14.50
N ARG A 3 8.38 -5.14 -15.68
CA ARG A 3 8.16 -3.72 -15.91
C ARG A 3 6.71 -3.57 -16.31
N TYR A 4 5.97 -2.70 -15.64
CA TYR A 4 4.56 -2.48 -15.98
C TYR A 4 4.49 -1.92 -17.39
N ASP A 5 3.56 -2.47 -18.17
CA ASP A 5 3.10 -1.83 -19.38
C ASP A 5 2.09 -0.71 -19.06
N GLU A 6 1.51 -0.10 -20.09
CA GLU A 6 0.54 0.98 -19.93
C GLU A 6 -0.76 0.51 -19.26
N LEU A 7 -1.17 -0.75 -19.49
CA LEU A 7 -2.39 -1.32 -18.93
C LEU A 7 -2.20 -1.62 -17.44
N ASP A 8 -1.08 -2.23 -17.08
CA ASP A 8 -0.68 -2.48 -15.69
C ASP A 8 -0.62 -1.17 -14.90
N GLN A 9 0.04 -0.15 -15.45
CA GLN A 9 0.17 1.15 -14.80
C GLN A 9 -1.19 1.82 -14.62
N ALA A 10 -2.01 1.87 -15.68
CA ALA A 10 -3.35 2.45 -15.61
C ALA A 10 -4.24 1.71 -14.60
N PHE A 11 -4.13 0.38 -14.52
CA PHE A 11 -4.87 -0.43 -13.55
C PHE A 11 -4.47 -0.10 -12.11
N VAL A 12 -3.17 0.01 -11.83
CA VAL A 12 -2.68 0.36 -10.48
C VAL A 12 -3.11 1.78 -10.11
N ASP A 13 -2.98 2.74 -11.03
CA ASP A 13 -3.39 4.14 -10.79
C ASP A 13 -4.90 4.25 -10.53
N GLN A 14 -5.72 3.54 -11.29
CA GLN A 14 -7.16 3.46 -11.06
C GLN A 14 -7.48 2.87 -9.68
N ARG A 15 -6.79 1.80 -9.26
CA ARG A 15 -6.94 1.20 -7.93
C ARG A 15 -6.56 2.16 -6.82
N VAL A 16 -5.50 2.94 -7.00
CA VAL A 16 -5.11 3.99 -6.03
C VAL A 16 -6.20 5.05 -5.90
N ALA A 17 -6.73 5.54 -7.02
CA ALA A 17 -7.79 6.54 -7.02
C ALA A 17 -9.09 6.02 -6.38
N GLU A 18 -9.46 4.78 -6.69
CA GLU A 18 -10.62 4.10 -6.11
C GLU A 18 -10.48 3.98 -4.59
N PHE A 19 -9.34 3.47 -4.12
CA PHE A 19 -9.10 3.28 -2.69
C PHE A 19 -9.02 4.61 -1.93
N ARG A 20 -8.51 5.67 -2.57
CA ARG A 20 -8.52 7.03 -2.01
C ARG A 20 -9.94 7.51 -1.75
N ASP A 21 -10.86 7.36 -2.71
CA ASP A 21 -12.26 7.73 -2.51
C ASP A 21 -12.93 6.90 -1.41
N GLN A 22 -12.70 5.59 -1.41
CA GLN A 22 -13.23 4.67 -0.39
C GLN A 22 -12.75 5.05 1.01
N THR A 23 -11.46 5.36 1.15
CA THR A 23 -10.86 5.82 2.41
C THR A 23 -11.46 7.16 2.85
N ARG A 24 -11.62 8.12 1.93
CA ARG A 24 -12.25 9.42 2.21
C ARG A 24 -13.69 9.24 2.72
N ARG A 25 -14.50 8.40 2.07
CA ARG A 25 -15.88 8.11 2.47
C ARG A 25 -15.94 7.44 3.83
N HIS A 26 -15.04 6.48 4.10
CA HIS A 26 -14.95 5.84 5.41
C HIS A 26 -14.60 6.84 6.52
N LEU A 27 -13.59 7.69 6.31
CA LEU A 27 -13.22 8.74 7.26
C LEU A 27 -14.34 9.77 7.48
N ALA A 28 -15.20 9.98 6.48
CA ALA A 28 -16.39 10.83 6.57
C ALA A 28 -17.62 10.12 7.20
N GLY A 29 -17.49 8.85 7.61
CA GLY A 29 -18.61 8.06 8.15
C GLY A 29 -19.65 7.61 7.12
N GLN A 30 -19.36 7.79 5.83
CA GLN A 30 -20.23 7.43 4.69
C GLN A 30 -20.02 5.99 4.20
N LEU A 31 -19.04 5.28 4.77
CA LEU A 31 -18.73 3.89 4.51
C LEU A 31 -18.42 3.21 5.85
N SER A 32 -19.24 2.25 6.25
CA SER A 32 -19.08 1.57 7.53
C SER A 32 -17.77 0.76 7.59
N GLU A 33 -17.30 0.41 8.80
CA GLU A 33 -16.11 -0.45 8.94
C GLU A 33 -16.30 -1.81 8.27
N ASP A 34 -17.51 -2.38 8.30
CA ASP A 34 -17.78 -3.68 7.70
C ASP A 34 -17.75 -3.64 6.17
N GLU A 35 -18.21 -2.54 5.56
CA GLU A 35 -18.08 -2.29 4.12
C GLU A 35 -16.65 -1.94 3.72
N PHE A 36 -15.92 -1.20 4.57
CA PHE A 36 -14.54 -0.80 4.30
C PHE A 36 -13.55 -1.95 4.47
N ARG A 37 -13.81 -2.88 5.39
CA ARG A 37 -12.96 -4.04 5.69
C ARG A 37 -12.50 -4.82 4.45
N PRO A 38 -13.37 -5.31 3.55
CA PRO A 38 -12.91 -6.02 2.36
C PRO A 38 -12.07 -5.15 1.41
N LEU A 39 -12.35 -3.84 1.35
CA LEU A 39 -11.64 -2.90 0.47
C LEU A 39 -10.20 -2.66 0.94
N ARG A 40 -10.01 -2.42 2.24
CA ARG A 40 -8.68 -2.24 2.82
C ARG A 40 -7.84 -3.52 2.76
N LEU A 41 -8.45 -4.69 2.99
CA LEU A 41 -7.75 -5.97 2.93
C LEU A 41 -7.22 -6.28 1.53
N ARG A 42 -7.99 -5.98 0.47
CA ARG A 42 -7.54 -6.11 -0.93
C ARG A 42 -6.37 -5.17 -1.26
N ASN A 43 -6.23 -4.06 -0.53
CA ASN A 43 -5.14 -3.10 -0.66
C ASN A 43 -4.02 -3.33 0.37
N GLY A 44 -3.97 -4.51 1.00
CA GLY A 44 -2.90 -4.88 1.92
C GLY A 44 -2.93 -4.16 3.27
N LEU A 45 -4.03 -3.47 3.60
CA LEU A 45 -4.18 -2.70 4.83
C LEU A 45 -4.96 -3.47 5.90
N TYR A 46 -4.26 -3.76 6.99
CA TYR A 46 -4.77 -4.49 8.14
C TYR A 46 -4.80 -3.58 9.37
N ILE A 47 -5.98 -3.29 9.90
CA ILE A 47 -6.10 -2.55 11.17
C ILE A 47 -5.85 -3.53 12.30
N GLN A 48 -4.70 -3.39 13.00
CA GLN A 48 -4.40 -4.14 14.22
C GLN A 48 -4.84 -3.34 15.45
N ARG A 49 -4.76 -3.96 16.63
CA ARG A 49 -5.20 -3.35 17.90
C ARG A 49 -4.54 -2.00 18.21
N HIS A 50 -3.30 -1.81 17.79
CA HIS A 50 -2.50 -0.63 18.14
C HIS A 50 -2.21 0.31 16.97
N ALA A 51 -2.14 -0.21 15.75
CA ALA A 51 -1.86 0.58 14.56
C ALA A 51 -2.28 -0.17 13.28
N PRO A 52 -2.52 0.53 12.17
CA PRO A 52 -2.62 -0.10 10.87
C PRO A 52 -1.28 -0.70 10.43
N MET A 53 -1.33 -1.84 9.75
CA MET A 53 -0.20 -2.46 9.09
C MET A 53 -0.49 -2.52 7.59
N LEU A 54 0.43 -1.99 6.78
CA LEU A 54 0.37 -2.04 5.32
C LEU A 54 1.38 -3.06 4.80
N ARG A 55 0.88 -4.07 4.10
CA ARG A 55 1.69 -5.08 3.41
C ARG A 55 1.85 -4.71 1.94
N ILE A 56 3.09 -4.43 1.55
CA ILE A 56 3.50 -4.10 0.19
C ILE A 56 3.89 -5.39 -0.53
N ALA A 57 3.38 -5.59 -1.73
CA ALA A 57 3.67 -6.77 -2.53
C ALA A 57 5.02 -6.61 -3.25
N ILE A 58 5.86 -7.64 -3.19
CA ILE A 58 7.14 -7.72 -3.89
C ILE A 58 7.13 -9.03 -4.69
N PRO A 59 6.66 -9.01 -5.96
CA PRO A 59 6.59 -10.20 -6.78
C PRO A 59 7.95 -10.89 -6.88
N TYR A 60 7.99 -12.20 -6.59
CA TYR A 60 9.20 -13.02 -6.58
C TYR A 60 10.31 -12.54 -5.62
N GLY A 61 10.02 -11.58 -4.72
CA GLY A 61 11.04 -10.97 -3.86
C GLY A 61 12.07 -10.10 -4.60
N LEU A 62 11.80 -9.69 -5.85
CA LEU A 62 12.73 -8.92 -6.68
C LEU A 62 12.45 -7.42 -6.60
N LEU A 63 13.48 -6.62 -6.28
CA LEU A 63 13.41 -5.15 -6.22
C LEU A 63 14.55 -4.50 -6.99
N ALA A 64 14.25 -3.40 -7.68
CA ALA A 64 15.28 -2.53 -8.24
C ALA A 64 15.81 -1.59 -7.17
N SER A 65 17.02 -1.05 -7.38
CA SER A 65 17.62 -0.07 -6.48
C SER A 65 16.72 1.16 -6.25
N HIS A 66 16.04 1.65 -7.29
CA HIS A 66 15.13 2.79 -7.18
C HIS A 66 13.84 2.45 -6.40
N GLN A 67 13.32 1.23 -6.54
CA GLN A 67 12.19 0.74 -5.73
C GLN A 67 12.58 0.63 -4.26
N LEU A 68 13.76 0.08 -3.96
CA LEU A 68 14.28 0.00 -2.60
C LEU A 68 14.49 1.38 -1.99
N ALA A 69 15.03 2.34 -2.75
CA ALA A 69 15.17 3.73 -2.31
C ALA A 69 13.81 4.38 -2.01
N LYS A 70 12.79 4.14 -2.84
CA LYS A 70 11.42 4.62 -2.60
C LYS A 70 10.82 4.00 -1.34
N LEU A 71 10.98 2.69 -1.11
CA LEU A 71 10.52 2.04 0.13
C LEU A 71 11.18 2.67 1.37
N ALA A 72 12.48 2.96 1.32
CA ALA A 72 13.19 3.60 2.42
C ALA A 72 12.67 5.03 2.69
N ASP A 73 12.33 5.78 1.65
CA ASP A 73 11.73 7.12 1.78
C ASP A 73 10.32 7.06 2.40
N ILE A 74 9.47 6.15 1.91
CA ILE A 74 8.14 5.91 2.47
C ILE A 74 8.23 5.53 3.97
N ALA A 75 9.13 4.61 4.33
CA ALA A 75 9.30 4.16 5.72
C ALA A 75 9.73 5.30 6.66
N ARG A 76 10.54 6.25 6.18
CA ARG A 76 10.93 7.44 6.97
C ARG A 76 9.80 8.44 7.15
N ARG A 77 8.93 8.61 6.15
CA ARG A 77 7.86 9.62 6.17
C ARG A 77 6.57 9.15 6.81
N TYR A 78 6.20 7.88 6.60
CA TYR A 78 4.89 7.36 7.01
C TYR A 78 4.96 6.25 8.05
N ASP A 79 6.15 5.80 8.41
CA ASP A 79 6.37 4.81 9.47
C ASP A 79 7.42 5.39 10.46
N ARG A 80 8.22 4.53 11.09
CA ARG A 80 9.23 4.89 12.10
C ARG A 80 10.66 4.69 11.59
N GLY A 81 10.87 4.79 10.27
CA GLY A 81 12.19 4.66 9.65
C GLY A 81 12.67 3.22 9.46
N PHE A 82 11.81 2.22 9.59
CA PHE A 82 12.13 0.82 9.30
C PHE A 82 10.99 0.13 8.54
N GLY A 83 11.30 -1.00 7.93
CA GLY A 83 10.31 -1.90 7.33
C GLY A 83 10.65 -3.34 7.68
N HIS A 84 9.64 -4.21 7.68
CA HIS A 84 9.80 -5.62 8.04
C HIS A 84 9.60 -6.51 6.82
N PHE A 85 10.66 -7.21 6.38
CA PHE A 85 10.52 -8.25 5.37
C PHE A 85 9.87 -9.49 5.96
N THR A 86 8.84 -9.97 5.28
CA THR A 86 8.11 -11.17 5.65
C THR A 86 8.79 -12.43 5.10
N THR A 87 8.42 -13.59 5.63
CA THR A 87 8.85 -14.89 5.10
C THR A 87 8.36 -15.16 3.67
N ARG A 88 7.38 -14.41 3.17
CA ARG A 88 6.89 -14.43 1.78
C ARG A 88 7.52 -13.33 0.93
N GLN A 89 8.66 -12.78 1.36
CA GLN A 89 9.46 -11.78 0.65
C GLN A 89 8.77 -10.43 0.38
N ASN A 90 7.56 -10.22 0.90
CA ASN A 90 6.89 -8.91 0.94
C ASN A 90 7.47 -8.01 2.05
N LEU A 91 7.15 -6.71 2.01
CA LEU A 91 7.51 -5.74 3.05
C LEU A 91 6.27 -5.30 3.84
N GLN A 92 6.42 -5.09 5.15
CA GLN A 92 5.39 -4.51 6.01
C GLN A 92 5.85 -3.18 6.62
N LEU A 93 4.95 -2.21 6.59
CA LEU A 93 4.94 -1.02 7.42
C LEU A 93 3.91 -1.23 8.53
N ASN A 94 4.24 -0.89 9.78
CA ASN A 94 3.43 -1.20 10.96
C ASN A 94 2.84 0.02 11.66
N TRP A 95 3.19 1.23 11.21
CA TRP A 95 2.72 2.48 11.81
C TRP A 95 2.11 3.51 10.84
N PRO A 96 1.69 3.20 9.59
CA PRO A 96 1.01 4.19 8.76
C PRO A 96 -0.33 4.59 9.37
N THR A 97 -0.66 5.88 9.28
CA THR A 97 -2.01 6.34 9.60
C THR A 97 -2.96 5.94 8.48
N LEU A 98 -4.21 5.61 8.82
CA LEU A 98 -5.22 5.20 7.84
C LEU A 98 -5.39 6.23 6.70
N ALA A 99 -5.42 7.52 7.06
CA ALA A 99 -5.59 8.61 6.10
C ALA A 99 -4.41 8.74 5.11
N ALA A 100 -3.20 8.34 5.50
CA ALA A 100 -2.02 8.44 4.65
C ALA A 100 -1.85 7.25 3.69
N VAL A 101 -2.56 6.14 3.90
CA VAL A 101 -2.38 4.92 3.08
C VAL A 101 -2.61 5.19 1.59
N PRO A 102 -3.64 5.92 1.14
CA PRO A 102 -3.81 6.23 -0.28
C PRO A 102 -2.63 7.00 -0.90
N ASP A 103 -1.94 7.84 -0.12
CA ASP A 103 -0.73 8.55 -0.57
C ASP A 103 0.45 7.58 -0.70
N ILE A 104 0.63 6.68 0.28
CA ILE A 104 1.66 5.64 0.22
C ILE A 104 1.47 4.78 -1.04
N LEU A 105 0.23 4.38 -1.36
CA LEU A 105 -0.05 3.56 -2.54
C LEU A 105 0.25 4.31 -3.85
N ALA A 106 -0.07 5.61 -3.93
CA ALA A 106 0.28 6.45 -5.07
C ALA A 106 1.80 6.54 -5.27
N GLU A 107 2.56 6.63 -4.18
CA GLU A 107 4.00 6.67 -4.26
C GLU A 107 4.64 5.35 -4.65
N LEU A 108 4.07 4.22 -4.24
CA LEU A 108 4.48 2.91 -4.72
C LEU A 108 4.20 2.78 -6.23
N ALA A 109 3.03 3.25 -6.69
CA ALA A 109 2.67 3.24 -8.10
C ALA A 109 3.67 4.02 -8.96
N SER A 110 4.23 5.13 -8.44
CA SER A 110 5.26 5.94 -9.14
C SER A 110 6.56 5.18 -9.47
N VAL A 111 6.79 4.03 -8.82
CA VAL A 111 7.95 3.15 -9.05
C VAL A 111 7.52 1.73 -9.44
N GLN A 112 6.32 1.59 -10.02
CA GLN A 112 5.77 0.32 -10.49
C GLN A 112 5.69 -0.74 -9.38
N MET A 113 5.16 -0.34 -8.23
CA MET A 113 4.89 -1.20 -7.07
C MET A 113 3.44 -1.05 -6.60
N HIS A 114 2.93 -2.05 -5.87
CA HIS A 114 1.57 -2.02 -5.33
C HIS A 114 1.45 -2.80 -4.00
N ALA A 115 0.31 -2.68 -3.34
CA ALA A 115 -0.08 -3.45 -2.16
C ALA A 115 -1.27 -4.40 -2.42
N ILE A 116 -1.66 -4.59 -3.69
CA ILE A 116 -2.78 -5.45 -4.07
C ILE A 116 -2.54 -6.87 -3.57
N GLN A 117 -3.50 -7.42 -2.84
CA GLN A 117 -3.51 -8.80 -2.36
C GLN A 117 -4.44 -9.64 -3.27
N THR A 118 -3.92 -10.74 -3.78
CA THR A 118 -4.66 -11.76 -4.55
C THR A 118 -4.87 -13.02 -3.72
#